data_AF-A0A8H7QS78-F1
#
_entry.id   AF-A0A8H7QS78-F1
#
_cell.length_a   1.000
_cell.length_b   1.000
_cell.length_c   1.000
_cell.angle_alpha   90.00
_cell.angle_beta   90.00
_cell.angle_gamma   90.00
#
_symmetry.space_group_name_H-M   'P 1'
#
loop_
_entity.id
_entity.type
_entity.pdbx_description
1 polymer ?
#
loop_
_entity_poly.entity_id
_entity_poly.type
_entity_poly.pdbx_seq_one_letter_code
_entity_poly.pdbx_strand_id
1 'polypeptide(L)'
;MVSLEPTLSTHTLLNNGQHELSDLQRSIIDSFAQVCSVEQMEICQRLGLLSKSEQQQTYKMAKSLIEHGHMPQDWNALTEWVIMLRERYTAQLELQNIRQITNDGERLSHLDKVQYLSGLLEEYGQAHDDLTDLLQALKKLRNDWKHRKRDVENIVLSILSSCSKNTEYRVVKVNRTHLATLGLGLGSIGKYYIIYENSMTDESKKDILNNLAKDFSMVFGENAAQNLARMAGSYQRIFNREEHVDLTGEIQKLSQQIHTNRPHSVILPYPPSLPMSSTVLDIEEGHAESSSHSPTNKRESTFLERRKSVILLDNDQDESTLFHMAKPLFEPAGWDWANILKYKRPRSRSSGSYYWCRQILSTHPSGNNEKAREQQFDGVWSTSISRLSEHFAKVGQEYYSNMLNNARLMHSYRAQMFEFATHSLLKTYRALQLEQGCANLSRTLAFLYRLEQESQGI
;
A
#
# COMPACT_ATOMS: atom_id res chain seq x y z
N MET A 1 -39.54 -89.02 32.03
CA MET A 1 -38.78 -87.86 32.52
C MET A 1 -38.20 -87.17 31.29
N VAL A 2 -38.46 -85.88 31.17
CA VAL A 2 -38.39 -85.08 29.94
C VAL A 2 -36.96 -84.59 29.68
N SER A 3 -36.56 -84.67 28.41
CA SER A 3 -35.33 -84.13 27.83
C SER A 3 -35.40 -82.60 27.74
N LEU A 4 -34.31 -81.90 28.07
CA LEU A 4 -34.14 -80.46 27.84
C LEU A 4 -32.85 -80.26 27.05
N GLU A 5 -32.99 -80.01 25.75
CA GLU A 5 -31.95 -79.45 24.90
C GLU A 5 -31.76 -77.95 25.21
N PRO A 6 -30.53 -77.42 25.13
CA PRO A 6 -30.31 -75.99 25.14
C PRO A 6 -30.41 -75.45 23.70
N THR A 7 -31.46 -74.70 23.42
CA THR A 7 -31.57 -73.85 22.23
C THR A 7 -30.56 -72.71 22.32
N LEU A 8 -29.41 -72.86 21.66
CA LEU A 8 -28.46 -71.77 21.43
C LEU A 8 -29.17 -70.62 20.70
N SER A 9 -29.05 -69.42 21.27
CA SER A 9 -29.62 -68.17 20.76
C SER A 9 -28.89 -67.70 19.49
N THR A 10 -29.37 -68.14 18.33
CA THR A 10 -28.99 -67.62 17.00
C THR A 10 -29.51 -66.20 16.73
N HIS A 11 -30.50 -65.73 17.49
CA HIS A 11 -31.12 -64.42 17.28
C HIS A 11 -30.24 -63.22 17.66
N THR A 12 -29.25 -63.36 18.56
CA THR A 12 -28.41 -62.23 19.01
C THR A 12 -27.25 -61.93 18.04
N LEU A 13 -26.78 -62.93 17.29
CA LEU A 13 -25.73 -62.76 16.26
C LEU A 13 -26.28 -62.14 14.97
N LEU A 14 -27.51 -62.50 14.58
CA LEU A 14 -28.18 -61.92 13.41
C LEU A 14 -28.52 -60.44 13.58
N ASN A 15 -28.84 -60.01 14.81
CA ASN A 15 -29.25 -58.63 15.09
C ASN A 15 -28.06 -57.65 15.10
N ASN A 16 -26.86 -58.11 15.48
CA ASN A 16 -25.64 -57.30 15.43
C ASN A 16 -25.17 -57.07 13.97
N GLY A 17 -25.25 -58.09 13.11
CA GLY A 17 -24.87 -57.97 11.70
C GLY A 17 -25.78 -57.00 10.90
N GLN A 18 -27.07 -56.94 11.23
CA GLN A 18 -27.98 -55.97 10.60
C GLN A 18 -27.69 -54.52 11.00
N HIS A 19 -27.22 -54.29 12.23
CA HIS A 19 -26.81 -52.97 12.68
C HIS A 19 -25.53 -52.47 12.00
N GLU A 20 -24.52 -53.34 11.87
CA GLU A 20 -23.26 -53.01 11.18
C GLU A 20 -23.48 -52.70 9.69
N LEU A 21 -24.32 -53.48 9.00
CA LEU A 21 -24.72 -53.23 7.62
C LEU A 21 -25.42 -51.87 7.44
N SER A 22 -26.32 -51.51 8.36
CA SER A 22 -27.02 -50.22 8.33
C SER A 22 -26.07 -49.04 8.55
N ASP A 23 -25.09 -49.18 9.43
CA ASP A 23 -24.10 -48.13 9.71
C ASP A 23 -23.11 -47.96 8.55
N LEU A 24 -22.74 -49.05 7.89
CA LEU A 24 -21.91 -49.02 6.69
C LEU A 24 -22.65 -48.36 5.51
N GLN A 25 -23.94 -48.69 5.33
CA GLN A 25 -24.78 -48.03 4.32
C GLN A 25 -24.87 -46.52 4.56
N ARG A 26 -25.09 -46.09 5.80
CA ARG A 26 -25.09 -44.65 6.14
C ARG A 26 -23.74 -44.00 5.84
N SER A 27 -22.63 -44.67 6.16
CA SER A 27 -21.27 -44.19 5.86
C SER A 27 -21.02 -44.03 4.35
N ILE A 28 -21.56 -44.93 3.52
CA ILE A 28 -21.50 -44.82 2.06
C ILE A 28 -22.31 -43.62 1.58
N ILE A 29 -23.53 -43.43 2.07
CA ILE A 29 -24.38 -42.28 1.71
C ILE A 29 -23.67 -40.97 2.05
N ASP A 30 -23.13 -40.86 3.27
CA ASP A 30 -22.46 -39.64 3.73
C ASP A 30 -21.20 -39.36 2.91
N SER A 31 -20.38 -40.38 2.63
CA SER A 31 -19.18 -40.25 1.80
C SER A 31 -19.52 -39.88 0.35
N PHE A 32 -20.58 -40.48 -0.21
CA PHE A 32 -21.05 -40.17 -1.56
C PHE A 32 -21.65 -38.76 -1.65
N ALA A 33 -22.36 -38.30 -0.61
CA ALA A 33 -22.86 -36.93 -0.53
C ALA A 33 -21.71 -35.91 -0.55
N GLN A 34 -20.59 -36.20 0.09
CA GLN A 34 -19.39 -35.36 0.02
C GLN A 34 -18.77 -35.35 -1.38
N VAL A 35 -18.67 -36.50 -2.06
CA VAL A 35 -18.17 -36.61 -3.44
C VAL A 35 -19.06 -35.85 -4.43
N CYS A 36 -20.38 -35.87 -4.20
CA CYS A 36 -21.37 -35.19 -5.04
C CYS A 36 -21.76 -33.80 -4.53
N SER A 37 -20.99 -33.24 -3.60
CA SER A 37 -21.17 -31.84 -3.14
C SER A 37 -21.06 -30.86 -4.31
N VAL A 38 -21.68 -29.68 -4.15
CA VAL A 38 -21.69 -28.65 -5.19
C VAL A 38 -20.27 -28.24 -5.56
N GLU A 39 -19.39 -28.11 -4.56
CA GLU A 39 -17.99 -27.74 -4.74
C GLU A 39 -17.22 -28.79 -5.56
N GLN A 40 -17.40 -30.09 -5.26
CA GLN A 40 -16.72 -31.16 -5.98
C GLN A 40 -17.27 -31.32 -7.41
N MET A 41 -18.58 -31.16 -7.60
CA MET A 41 -19.18 -31.18 -8.93
C MET A 41 -18.71 -30.00 -9.79
N GLU A 42 -18.51 -28.82 -9.20
CA GLU A 42 -17.93 -27.68 -9.89
C GLU A 42 -16.47 -27.93 -10.29
N ILE A 43 -15.66 -28.58 -9.44
CA ILE A 43 -14.29 -28.99 -9.76
C ILE A 43 -14.30 -29.97 -10.94
N CYS A 44 -15.15 -30.99 -10.89
CA CYS A 44 -15.31 -31.96 -11.98
C CYS A 44 -15.68 -31.26 -13.30
N GLN A 45 -16.54 -30.24 -13.26
CA GLN A 45 -16.91 -29.47 -14.45
C GLN A 45 -15.74 -28.62 -14.97
N ARG A 46 -15.06 -27.89 -14.08
CA ARG A 46 -13.96 -26.98 -14.45
C ARG A 46 -12.74 -27.72 -15.00
N LEU A 47 -12.44 -28.89 -14.46
CA LEU A 47 -11.32 -29.73 -14.88
C LEU A 47 -11.70 -30.72 -16.00
N GLY A 48 -12.97 -30.76 -16.40
CA GLY A 48 -13.45 -31.70 -17.42
C GLY A 48 -13.35 -33.17 -16.99
N LEU A 49 -13.45 -33.46 -15.69
CA LEU A 49 -13.38 -34.83 -15.16
C LEU A 49 -14.63 -35.64 -15.46
N LEU A 50 -15.74 -34.98 -15.78
CA LEU A 50 -16.98 -35.64 -16.15
C LEU A 50 -17.55 -34.97 -17.41
N SER A 51 -17.95 -35.80 -18.38
CA SER A 51 -18.75 -35.39 -19.52
C SER A 51 -20.16 -34.97 -19.09
N LYS A 52 -20.90 -34.26 -19.95
CA LYS A 52 -22.27 -33.81 -19.64
C LYS A 52 -23.22 -34.98 -19.32
N SER A 53 -23.07 -36.11 -20.02
CA SER A 53 -23.87 -37.32 -19.76
C SER A 53 -23.50 -37.96 -18.42
N GLU A 54 -22.21 -38.06 -18.10
CA GLU A 54 -21.74 -38.59 -16.82
C GLU A 54 -22.17 -37.69 -15.65
N GLN A 55 -22.18 -36.36 -15.82
CA GLN A 55 -22.72 -35.42 -14.82
C GLN A 55 -24.22 -35.67 -14.57
N GLN A 56 -25.03 -35.79 -15.61
CA GLN A 56 -26.46 -36.08 -15.46
C GLN A 56 -26.71 -37.43 -14.77
N GLN A 57 -25.90 -38.44 -15.10
CA GLN A 57 -25.97 -39.75 -14.44
C GLN A 57 -25.57 -39.64 -12.95
N THR A 58 -24.52 -38.87 -12.65
CA THR A 58 -24.08 -38.59 -11.27
C THR A 58 -25.18 -37.93 -10.47
N TYR A 59 -25.86 -36.92 -11.02
CA TYR A 59 -27.00 -36.28 -10.35
C TYR A 59 -28.15 -37.26 -10.10
N LYS A 60 -28.46 -38.16 -11.05
CA LYS A 60 -29.49 -39.19 -10.84
C LYS A 60 -29.09 -40.16 -9.73
N MET A 61 -27.83 -40.59 -9.69
CA MET A 61 -27.30 -41.48 -8.64
C MET A 61 -27.31 -40.79 -7.28
N ALA A 62 -26.80 -39.56 -7.19
CA ALA A 62 -26.80 -38.76 -5.97
C ALA A 62 -28.22 -38.53 -5.44
N LYS A 63 -29.17 -38.21 -6.33
CA LYS A 63 -30.58 -38.05 -5.94
C LYS A 63 -31.16 -39.35 -5.35
N SER A 64 -30.94 -40.47 -6.02
CA SER A 64 -31.43 -41.78 -5.55
C SER A 64 -30.83 -42.19 -4.21
N LEU A 65 -29.51 -42.01 -4.05
CA LEU A 65 -28.76 -42.42 -2.87
C LEU A 65 -29.03 -41.52 -1.66
N ILE A 66 -29.02 -40.20 -1.87
CA ILE A 66 -29.09 -39.20 -0.79
C ILE A 66 -30.52 -38.92 -0.38
N GLU A 67 -31.44 -38.69 -1.34
CA GLU A 67 -32.82 -38.30 -1.00
C GLU A 67 -33.69 -39.48 -0.62
N HIS A 68 -33.44 -40.65 -1.22
CA HIS A 68 -34.30 -41.81 -0.99
C HIS A 68 -33.67 -42.81 -0.02
N GLY A 69 -32.39 -42.68 0.30
CA GLY A 69 -31.66 -43.69 1.10
C GLY A 69 -31.66 -45.07 0.46
N HIS A 70 -32.04 -45.15 -0.82
CA HIS A 70 -32.13 -46.40 -1.55
C HIS A 70 -30.78 -46.66 -2.21
N MET A 71 -30.09 -47.69 -1.72
CA MET A 71 -28.90 -48.19 -2.37
C MET A 71 -29.25 -48.74 -3.76
N PRO A 72 -28.36 -48.56 -4.75
CA PRO A 72 -28.63 -49.00 -6.10
C PRO A 72 -28.67 -50.53 -6.11
N GLN A 73 -29.59 -51.13 -6.87
CA GLN A 73 -29.62 -52.58 -7.07
C GLN A 73 -28.36 -53.10 -7.78
N ASP A 74 -27.67 -52.22 -8.50
CA ASP A 74 -26.43 -52.49 -9.23
C ASP A 74 -25.22 -51.81 -8.54
N TRP A 75 -24.65 -52.50 -7.55
CA TRP A 75 -23.44 -52.09 -6.84
C TRP A 75 -22.20 -52.01 -7.72
N ASN A 76 -22.17 -52.82 -8.79
CA ASN A 76 -21.04 -52.87 -9.70
C ASN A 76 -20.95 -51.56 -10.49
N ALA A 77 -22.08 -51.07 -11.00
CA ALA A 77 -22.12 -49.78 -11.70
C ALA A 77 -21.65 -48.60 -10.82
N LEU A 78 -22.05 -48.58 -9.54
CA LEU A 78 -21.60 -47.54 -8.61
C LEU A 78 -20.09 -47.66 -8.33
N THR A 79 -19.60 -48.88 -8.10
CA THR A 79 -18.18 -49.15 -7.84
C THR A 79 -17.31 -48.77 -9.03
N GLU A 80 -17.68 -49.17 -10.25
CA GLU A 80 -16.99 -48.80 -11.49
C GLU A 80 -16.95 -47.28 -11.67
N TRP A 81 -18.05 -46.58 -11.38
CA TRP A 81 -18.09 -45.12 -11.45
C TRP A 81 -17.15 -44.46 -10.44
N VAL A 82 -17.12 -44.93 -9.18
CA VAL A 82 -16.21 -44.42 -8.15
C VAL A 82 -14.74 -44.67 -8.53
N ILE A 83 -14.41 -45.85 -9.06
CA ILE A 83 -13.06 -46.19 -9.54
C ILE A 83 -12.64 -45.24 -10.66
N MET A 84 -13.48 -45.11 -11.69
CA MET A 84 -13.22 -44.24 -12.84
C MET A 84 -12.98 -42.79 -12.38
N LEU A 85 -13.83 -42.26 -11.50
CA LEU A 85 -13.68 -40.88 -11.05
C LEU A 85 -12.42 -40.72 -10.18
N ARG A 86 -12.12 -41.68 -9.31
CA ARG A 86 -10.88 -41.69 -8.50
C ARG A 86 -9.64 -41.66 -9.37
N GLU A 87 -9.61 -42.45 -10.45
CA GLU A 87 -8.50 -42.48 -11.41
C GLU A 87 -8.33 -41.13 -12.11
N ARG A 88 -9.43 -40.49 -12.54
CA ARG A 88 -9.40 -39.15 -13.14
C ARG A 88 -8.88 -38.10 -12.14
N TYR A 89 -9.29 -38.17 -10.87
CA TYR A 89 -8.76 -37.30 -9.81
C TYR A 89 -7.26 -37.55 -9.58
N THR A 90 -6.85 -38.81 -9.52
CA THR A 90 -5.44 -39.21 -9.32
C THR A 90 -4.56 -38.67 -10.45
N ALA A 91 -4.98 -38.83 -11.70
CA ALA A 91 -4.30 -38.28 -12.86
C ALA A 91 -4.17 -36.74 -12.79
N GLN A 92 -5.16 -36.04 -12.24
CA GLN A 92 -5.06 -34.59 -12.02
C GLN A 92 -4.09 -34.21 -10.91
N LEU A 93 -4.07 -34.97 -9.81
CA LEU A 93 -3.09 -34.75 -8.74
C LEU A 93 -1.67 -34.90 -9.27
N GLU A 94 -1.41 -35.94 -10.05
CA GLU A 94 -0.12 -36.16 -10.71
C GLU A 94 0.22 -35.04 -11.70
N LEU A 95 -0.71 -34.67 -12.58
CA LEU A 95 -0.52 -33.59 -13.55
C LEU A 95 -0.16 -32.26 -12.89
N GLN A 96 -0.73 -31.97 -11.71
CA GLN A 96 -0.51 -30.74 -10.97
C GLN A 96 0.62 -30.86 -9.92
N ASN A 97 1.29 -32.01 -9.82
CA ASN A 97 2.29 -32.32 -8.80
C ASN A 97 1.80 -32.11 -7.36
N ILE A 98 0.55 -32.47 -7.10
CA ILE A 98 -0.08 -32.38 -5.78
C ILE A 98 0.24 -33.67 -5.02
N ARG A 99 0.72 -33.53 -3.80
CA ARG A 99 1.00 -34.64 -2.87
C ARG A 99 -0.31 -35.27 -2.42
N GLN A 100 -0.41 -36.60 -2.52
CA GLN A 100 -1.49 -37.33 -1.86
C GLN A 100 -1.28 -37.34 -0.34
N ILE A 101 -2.27 -36.86 0.40
CA ILE A 101 -2.21 -36.74 1.86
C ILE A 101 -2.96 -37.93 2.46
N THR A 102 -2.20 -38.86 3.03
CA THR A 102 -2.75 -40.13 3.56
C THR A 102 -3.47 -39.96 4.89
N ASN A 103 -3.20 -38.88 5.63
CA ASN A 103 -3.75 -38.64 6.96
C ASN A 103 -4.82 -37.54 6.92
N ASP A 104 -6.05 -37.87 7.31
CA ASP A 104 -7.16 -36.90 7.40
C ASP A 104 -6.84 -35.74 8.36
N GLY A 105 -6.09 -35.99 9.44
CA GLY A 105 -5.66 -34.96 10.37
C GLY A 105 -4.69 -33.94 9.75
N GLU A 106 -3.76 -34.39 8.89
CA GLU A 106 -2.86 -33.50 8.14
C GLU A 106 -3.65 -32.63 7.16
N ARG A 107 -4.61 -33.24 6.45
CA ARG A 107 -5.48 -32.54 5.51
C ARG A 107 -6.37 -31.48 6.16
N LEU A 108 -7.01 -31.82 7.28
CA LEU A 108 -7.78 -30.85 8.06
C LEU A 108 -6.90 -29.70 8.56
N SER A 109 -5.70 -30.01 9.08
CA SER A 109 -4.74 -28.97 9.50
C SER A 109 -4.34 -28.03 8.36
N HIS A 110 -4.19 -28.52 7.13
CA HIS A 110 -3.89 -27.69 5.97
C HIS A 110 -5.07 -26.80 5.56
N LEU A 111 -6.30 -27.32 5.62
CA LEU A 111 -7.53 -26.55 5.37
C LEU A 111 -7.75 -25.46 6.43
N ASP A 112 -7.54 -25.78 7.71
CA ASP A 112 -7.58 -24.80 8.81
C ASP A 112 -6.54 -23.71 8.60
N LYS A 113 -5.33 -24.08 8.14
CA LYS A 113 -4.29 -23.11 7.80
C LYS A 113 -4.69 -22.23 6.62
N VAL A 114 -5.33 -22.76 5.58
CA VAL A 114 -5.89 -21.95 4.48
C VAL A 114 -6.92 -20.95 5.02
N GLN A 115 -7.83 -21.38 5.88
CA GLN A 115 -8.85 -20.50 6.46
C GLN A 115 -8.22 -19.38 7.29
N TYR A 116 -7.24 -19.71 8.13
CA TYR A 116 -6.46 -18.73 8.88
C TYR A 116 -5.77 -17.71 7.96
N LEU A 117 -5.06 -18.18 6.93
CA LEU A 117 -4.37 -17.30 5.97
C LEU A 117 -5.35 -16.46 5.15
N SER A 118 -6.54 -16.98 4.85
CA SER A 118 -7.61 -16.22 4.18
C SER A 118 -8.13 -15.08 5.06
N GLY A 119 -8.30 -15.31 6.36
CA GLY A 119 -8.67 -14.27 7.31
C GLY A 119 -7.62 -13.15 7.37
N LEU A 120 -6.34 -13.52 7.47
CA LEU A 120 -5.25 -12.53 7.40
C LEU A 120 -5.23 -11.77 6.08
N LEU A 121 -5.47 -12.45 4.96
CA LEU A 121 -5.51 -11.84 3.64
C LEU A 121 -6.67 -10.84 3.53
N GLU A 122 -7.84 -11.13 4.10
CA GLU A 122 -8.96 -10.20 4.16
C GLU A 122 -8.60 -8.90 4.89
N GLU A 123 -7.90 -9.00 6.02
CA GLU A 123 -7.41 -7.82 6.74
C GLU A 123 -6.38 -7.03 5.92
N TYR A 124 -5.51 -7.71 5.17
CA TYR A 124 -4.62 -7.06 4.20
C TYR A 124 -5.41 -6.34 3.10
N GLY A 125 -6.51 -6.93 2.64
CA GLY A 125 -7.45 -6.30 1.70
C GLY A 125 -8.07 -5.02 2.26
N GLN A 126 -8.53 -5.04 3.51
CA GLN A 126 -9.05 -3.85 4.17
C GLN A 126 -7.98 -2.75 4.32
N ALA A 127 -6.74 -3.11 4.66
CA ALA A 127 -5.63 -2.17 4.70
C ALA A 127 -5.29 -1.59 3.31
N HIS A 128 -5.52 -2.37 2.23
CA HIS A 128 -5.37 -1.90 0.86
C HIS A 128 -6.46 -0.88 0.47
N ASP A 129 -7.70 -1.12 0.91
CA ASP A 129 -8.82 -0.19 0.70
C ASP A 129 -8.60 1.12 1.46
N ASP A 130 -8.20 1.05 2.73
CA ASP A 130 -7.82 2.24 3.52
C ASP A 130 -6.74 3.06 2.82
N LEU A 131 -5.76 2.40 2.19
CA LEU A 131 -4.67 3.07 1.47
C LEU A 131 -5.18 3.77 0.19
N THR A 132 -6.18 3.18 -0.47
CA THR A 132 -6.85 3.80 -1.60
C THR A 132 -7.58 5.08 -1.16
N ASP A 133 -8.24 5.06 0.00
CA ASP A 133 -8.89 6.24 0.56
C ASP A 133 -7.89 7.32 1.00
N LEU A 134 -6.77 6.92 1.62
CA LEU A 134 -5.68 7.82 1.97
C LEU A 134 -5.13 8.55 0.73
N LEU A 135 -4.98 7.84 -0.39
CA LEU A 135 -4.56 8.46 -1.66
C LEU A 135 -5.54 9.55 -2.13
N GLN A 136 -6.84 9.33 -1.97
CA GLN A 136 -7.84 10.34 -2.30
C GLN A 136 -7.77 11.55 -1.36
N ALA A 137 -7.60 11.31 -0.06
CA ALA A 137 -7.45 12.37 0.94
C ALA A 137 -6.20 13.23 0.67
N LEU A 138 -5.05 12.60 0.37
CA LEU A 138 -3.81 13.31 0.00
C LEU A 138 -3.95 14.08 -1.31
N LYS A 139 -4.63 13.50 -2.31
CA LYS A 139 -4.93 14.18 -3.58
C LYS A 139 -5.79 15.43 -3.34
N LYS A 140 -6.78 15.34 -2.44
CA LYS A 140 -7.62 16.47 -2.03
C LYS A 140 -6.77 17.55 -1.34
N LEU A 141 -5.98 17.21 -0.33
CA LEU A 141 -5.12 18.19 0.35
C LEU A 141 -4.16 18.89 -0.61
N ARG A 142 -3.51 18.14 -1.50
CA ARG A 142 -2.64 18.71 -2.53
C ARG A 142 -3.38 19.71 -3.42
N ASN A 143 -4.61 19.38 -3.83
CA ASN A 143 -5.44 20.27 -4.65
C ASN A 143 -5.91 21.50 -3.86
N ASP A 144 -6.24 21.34 -2.58
CA ASP A 144 -6.60 22.47 -1.71
C ASP A 144 -5.43 23.46 -1.64
N TRP A 145 -4.20 22.98 -1.42
CA TRP A 145 -3.00 23.82 -1.36
C TRP A 145 -2.70 24.58 -2.66
N LYS A 146 -3.05 24.01 -3.82
CA LYS A 146 -2.97 24.72 -5.11
C LYS A 146 -3.86 25.97 -5.15
N HIS A 147 -4.96 25.99 -4.40
CA HIS A 147 -5.95 27.08 -4.41
C HIS A 147 -5.95 27.94 -3.14
N ARG A 148 -5.16 27.59 -2.11
CA ARG A 148 -5.06 28.29 -0.81
C ARG A 148 -4.23 29.56 -0.79
N LYS A 149 -3.87 30.12 -1.95
CA LYS A 149 -3.03 31.33 -2.04
C LYS A 149 -3.53 32.48 -1.16
N ARG A 150 -4.85 32.70 -1.08
CA ARG A 150 -5.45 33.76 -0.26
C ARG A 150 -5.31 33.48 1.24
N ASP A 151 -5.50 32.24 1.66
CA ASP A 151 -5.36 31.85 3.07
C ASP A 151 -3.90 31.98 3.53
N VAL A 152 -2.97 31.58 2.67
CA VAL A 152 -1.53 31.77 2.90
C VAL A 152 -1.19 33.27 3.00
N GLU A 153 -1.74 34.11 2.12
CA GLU A 153 -1.57 35.56 2.19
C GLU A 153 -2.07 36.15 3.51
N ASN A 154 -3.21 35.68 4.02
CA ASN A 154 -3.73 36.09 5.33
C ASN A 154 -2.83 35.66 6.49
N ILE A 155 -2.28 34.43 6.45
CA ILE A 155 -1.33 33.95 7.48
C ILE A 155 -0.06 34.79 7.46
N VAL A 156 0.51 35.05 6.28
CA VAL A 156 1.71 35.90 6.12
C VAL A 156 1.47 37.30 6.67
N LEU A 157 0.31 37.90 6.38
CA LEU A 157 -0.07 39.21 6.95
C LEU A 157 -0.20 39.16 8.47
N SER A 158 -0.77 38.08 9.02
CA SER A 158 -0.88 37.88 10.48
C SER A 158 0.49 37.80 11.14
N ILE A 159 1.42 37.03 10.58
CA ILE A 159 2.80 36.93 11.09
C ILE A 159 3.47 38.31 11.05
N LEU A 160 3.42 38.99 9.90
CA LEU A 160 4.01 40.32 9.74
C LEU A 160 3.43 41.36 10.70
N SER A 161 2.13 41.28 11.00
CA SER A 161 1.47 42.18 11.96
C SER A 161 1.90 41.95 13.41
N SER A 162 2.25 40.70 13.74
CA SER A 162 2.76 40.33 15.07
C SER A 162 4.19 40.83 15.28
N CYS A 163 4.95 41.02 14.19
CA CYS A 163 6.30 41.56 14.18
C CYS A 163 6.37 43.11 14.10
N SER A 164 5.24 43.80 14.28
CA SER A 164 5.08 45.26 14.08
C SER A 164 5.94 46.19 14.96
N LYS A 165 6.79 45.64 15.84
CA LYS A 165 7.77 46.42 16.62
C LYS A 165 9.05 46.77 15.85
N ASN A 166 9.30 46.14 14.69
CA ASN A 166 10.47 46.44 13.88
C ASN A 166 10.24 47.68 13.01
N THR A 167 11.07 48.71 13.19
CA THR A 167 11.07 49.93 12.38
C THR A 167 11.63 49.72 10.97
N GLU A 168 12.34 48.61 10.74
CA GLU A 168 13.15 48.34 9.54
C GLU A 168 12.34 48.08 8.26
N TYR A 169 11.07 47.70 8.37
CA TYR A 169 10.18 47.52 7.22
C TYR A 169 8.75 47.94 7.52
N ARG A 170 7.97 48.22 6.47
CA ARG A 170 6.54 48.54 6.57
C ARG A 170 5.72 47.71 5.61
N VAL A 171 4.58 47.22 6.08
CA VAL A 171 3.60 46.54 5.22
C VAL A 171 2.56 47.54 4.75
N VAL A 172 2.41 47.69 3.43
CA VAL A 172 1.51 48.68 2.82
C VAL A 172 0.55 48.02 1.85
N LYS A 173 -0.74 48.33 1.99
CA LYS A 173 -1.74 48.07 0.96
C LYS A 173 -1.66 49.13 -0.12
N VAL A 174 -1.38 48.72 -1.35
CA VAL A 174 -1.15 49.67 -2.45
C VAL A 174 -2.47 50.29 -2.89
N ASN A 175 -2.55 51.61 -2.86
CA ASN A 175 -3.64 52.41 -3.43
C ASN A 175 -3.10 53.17 -4.67
N ARG A 176 -3.94 54.01 -5.30
CA ARG A 176 -3.52 54.79 -6.49
C ARG A 176 -2.35 55.73 -6.19
N THR A 177 -2.28 56.31 -5.00
CA THR A 177 -1.20 57.24 -4.61
C THR A 177 0.13 56.53 -4.40
N HIS A 178 0.13 55.26 -3.97
CA HIS A 178 1.36 54.47 -3.79
C HIS A 178 2.01 54.04 -5.12
N LEU A 179 1.28 54.02 -6.24
CA LEU A 179 1.79 53.50 -7.51
C LEU A 179 2.98 54.30 -8.06
N ALA A 180 2.87 55.63 -8.08
CA ALA A 180 3.91 56.50 -8.60
C ALA A 180 5.17 56.44 -7.72
N THR A 181 4.95 56.46 -6.40
CA THR A 181 5.99 56.45 -5.37
C THR A 181 6.78 55.14 -5.34
N LEU A 182 6.10 54.00 -5.45
CA LEU A 182 6.74 52.67 -5.40
C LEU A 182 7.13 52.13 -6.78
N GLY A 183 6.90 52.89 -7.86
CA GLY A 183 7.16 52.45 -9.22
C GLY A 183 6.35 51.22 -9.64
N LEU A 184 5.13 51.07 -9.10
CA LEU A 184 4.24 49.93 -9.34
C LEU A 184 3.23 50.21 -10.47
N GLY A 185 2.77 49.15 -11.13
CA GLY A 185 1.72 49.23 -12.16
C GLY A 185 0.31 49.14 -11.57
N LEU A 186 -0.71 49.56 -12.34
CA LEU A 186 -2.13 49.55 -11.94
C LEU A 186 -2.62 48.19 -11.40
N GLY A 187 -2.11 47.07 -11.93
CA GLY A 187 -2.41 45.72 -11.43
C GLY A 187 -1.88 45.39 -10.04
N SER A 188 -1.23 46.35 -9.36
CA SER A 188 -0.75 46.24 -7.98
C SER A 188 -1.71 46.86 -6.97
N ILE A 189 -2.71 47.64 -7.43
CA ILE A 189 -3.72 48.24 -6.55
C ILE A 189 -4.43 47.14 -5.77
N GLY A 190 -4.62 47.36 -4.47
CA GLY A 190 -5.28 46.45 -3.54
C GLY A 190 -4.39 45.33 -3.00
N LYS A 191 -3.17 45.15 -3.52
CA LYS A 191 -2.22 44.13 -3.06
C LYS A 191 -1.33 44.66 -1.94
N TYR A 192 -0.83 43.77 -1.11
CA TYR A 192 0.08 44.10 -0.03
C TYR A 192 1.55 43.92 -0.43
N TYR A 193 2.39 44.85 0.03
CA TYR A 193 3.82 44.86 -0.19
C TYR A 193 4.55 45.12 1.13
N ILE A 194 5.68 44.43 1.30
CA ILE A 194 6.70 44.75 2.29
C ILE A 194 7.62 45.78 1.65
N ILE A 195 7.83 46.91 2.32
CA ILE A 195 8.70 48.00 1.91
C ILE A 195 9.83 48.10 2.92
N TYR A 196 11.08 48.01 2.46
CA TYR A 196 12.26 48.05 3.31
C TYR A 196 12.84 49.46 3.39
N GLU A 197 13.52 49.78 4.48
CA GLU A 197 14.31 50.99 4.56
C GLU A 197 15.53 50.93 3.61
N ASN A 198 15.91 52.07 3.02
CA ASN A 198 16.99 52.09 2.02
C ASN A 198 18.38 51.90 2.61
N SER A 199 18.54 52.20 3.90
CA SER A 199 19.76 51.94 4.68
C SER A 199 20.04 50.46 4.88
N MET A 200 19.05 49.58 4.65
CA MET A 200 19.22 48.14 4.85
C MET A 200 20.09 47.50 3.78
N THR A 201 21.01 46.63 4.23
CA THR A 201 21.76 45.73 3.35
C THR A 201 20.84 44.69 2.73
N ASP A 202 21.28 44.07 1.62
CA ASP A 202 20.50 43.03 0.95
C ASP A 202 20.39 41.77 1.82
N GLU A 203 21.40 41.50 2.63
CA GLU A 203 21.45 40.43 3.63
C GLU A 203 20.36 40.63 4.69
N SER A 204 20.25 41.83 5.26
CA SER A 204 19.23 42.12 6.27
C SER A 204 17.80 41.96 5.72
N LYS A 205 17.58 42.34 4.44
CA LYS A 205 16.27 42.14 3.77
C LYS A 205 15.96 40.65 3.58
N LYS A 206 16.98 39.85 3.22
CA LYS A 206 16.84 38.39 3.10
C LYS A 206 16.58 37.76 4.46
N ASP A 207 17.24 38.21 5.52
CA ASP A 207 17.06 37.71 6.89
C ASP A 207 15.62 37.94 7.38
N ILE A 208 15.03 39.10 7.13
CA ILE A 208 13.61 39.36 7.42
C ILE A 208 12.70 38.34 6.70
N LEU A 209 12.95 38.10 5.42
CA LEU A 209 12.16 37.16 4.63
C LEU A 209 12.37 35.69 5.03
N ASN A 210 13.58 35.33 5.45
CA ASN A 210 13.91 34.00 5.98
C ASN A 210 13.25 33.78 7.33
N ASN A 211 13.26 34.78 8.22
CA ASN A 211 12.52 34.71 9.49
C ASN A 211 11.02 34.55 9.26
N LEU A 212 10.45 35.31 8.31
CA LEU A 212 9.06 35.13 7.91
C LEU A 212 8.77 33.72 7.35
N ALA A 213 9.67 33.18 6.53
CA ALA A 213 9.54 31.82 6.00
C ALA A 213 9.65 30.76 7.11
N LYS A 214 10.50 30.98 8.11
CA LYS A 214 10.65 30.13 9.30
C LYS A 214 9.36 30.14 10.13
N ASP A 215 8.82 31.31 10.42
CA ASP A 215 7.57 31.45 11.18
C ASP A 215 6.40 30.79 10.45
N PHE A 216 6.32 31.00 9.13
CA PHE A 216 5.34 30.30 8.30
C PHE A 216 5.54 28.78 8.32
N SER A 217 6.79 28.32 8.30
CA SER A 217 7.12 26.89 8.38
C SER A 217 6.65 26.25 9.69
N MET A 218 6.70 26.98 10.82
CA MET A 218 6.14 26.50 12.09
C MET A 218 4.62 26.31 11.99
N VAL A 219 3.90 27.34 11.50
CA VAL A 219 2.43 27.27 11.33
C VAL A 219 2.03 26.15 10.36
N PHE A 220 2.76 26.02 9.24
CA PHE A 220 2.55 24.93 8.30
C PHE A 220 2.82 23.57 8.94
N GLY A 221 3.92 23.45 9.69
CA GLY A 221 4.34 22.23 10.35
C GLY A 221 3.29 21.71 11.34
N GLU A 222 2.72 22.60 12.15
CA GLU A 222 1.61 22.26 13.05
C GLU A 222 0.37 21.79 12.28
N ASN A 223 0.00 22.49 11.21
CA ASN A 223 -1.14 22.09 10.39
C ASN A 223 -0.91 20.73 9.70
N ALA A 224 0.29 20.50 9.18
CA ALA A 224 0.69 19.24 8.57
C ALA A 224 0.68 18.11 9.60
N ALA A 225 1.22 18.34 10.80
CA ALA A 225 1.17 17.38 11.91
C ALA A 225 -0.28 17.02 12.30
N GLN A 226 -1.17 18.00 12.38
CA GLN A 226 -2.60 17.74 12.65
C GLN A 226 -3.29 16.96 11.52
N ASN A 227 -2.94 17.23 10.26
CA ASN A 227 -3.47 16.46 9.12
C ASN A 227 -2.94 15.02 9.16
N LEU A 228 -1.65 14.85 9.46
CA LEU A 228 -1.02 13.54 9.63
C LEU A 228 -1.63 12.75 10.78
N ALA A 229 -1.82 13.36 11.96
CA ALA A 229 -2.44 12.72 13.10
C ALA A 229 -3.89 12.29 12.79
N ARG A 230 -4.65 13.12 12.07
CA ARG A 230 -5.99 12.75 11.60
C ARG A 230 -5.94 11.57 10.63
N MET A 231 -5.01 11.56 9.68
CA MET A 231 -4.82 10.43 8.77
C MET A 231 -4.40 9.16 9.52
N ALA A 232 -3.47 9.26 10.46
CA ALA A 232 -3.03 8.14 11.29
C ALA A 232 -4.21 7.55 12.09
N GLY A 233 -5.05 8.41 12.66
CA GLY A 233 -6.26 7.99 13.36
C GLY A 233 -7.33 7.37 12.45
N SER A 234 -7.50 7.87 11.23
CA SER A 234 -8.48 7.34 10.27
C SER A 234 -8.03 6.07 9.55
N TYR A 235 -6.72 5.85 9.40
CA TYR A 235 -6.15 4.75 8.63
C TYR A 235 -5.18 3.90 9.47
N GLN A 236 -5.54 3.64 10.73
CA GLN A 236 -4.69 2.95 11.71
C GLN A 236 -4.13 1.62 11.20
N ARG A 237 -4.87 0.87 10.39
CA ARG A 237 -4.39 -0.40 9.80
C ARG A 237 -3.19 -0.24 8.88
N ILE A 238 -3.03 0.93 8.26
CA ILE A 238 -1.85 1.24 7.45
C ILE A 238 -0.67 1.58 8.35
N PHE A 239 -0.90 2.39 9.40
CA PHE A 239 0.14 3.01 10.21
C PHE A 239 0.64 2.17 11.40
N ASN A 240 -0.22 1.37 12.01
CA ASN A 240 0.08 0.67 13.27
C ASN A 240 0.39 -0.82 13.10
N ARG A 241 0.22 -1.38 11.90
CA ARG A 241 0.60 -2.78 11.67
C ARG A 241 2.09 -2.85 11.39
N GLU A 242 2.86 -3.15 12.44
CA GLU A 242 4.04 -3.98 12.25
C GLU A 242 3.59 -5.21 11.46
N GLU A 243 4.10 -5.40 10.25
CA GLU A 243 3.82 -6.57 9.41
C GLU A 243 4.49 -7.80 10.06
N HIS A 244 3.98 -8.22 11.22
CA HIS A 244 4.57 -9.28 12.05
C HIS A 244 4.50 -10.66 11.40
N VAL A 245 3.65 -10.84 10.39
CA VAL A 245 3.46 -12.11 9.71
C VAL A 245 3.76 -11.92 8.23
N ASP A 246 4.83 -12.55 7.75
CA ASP A 246 5.10 -12.70 6.32
C ASP A 246 4.03 -13.63 5.72
N LEU A 247 2.87 -13.05 5.40
CA LEU A 247 1.74 -13.76 4.81
C LEU A 247 2.13 -14.48 3.52
N THR A 248 3.00 -13.85 2.71
CA THR A 248 3.45 -14.43 1.45
C THR A 248 4.34 -15.65 1.70
N GLY A 249 5.27 -15.55 2.64
CA GLY A 249 6.11 -16.67 3.08
C GLY A 249 5.30 -17.84 3.64
N GLU A 250 4.30 -17.56 4.48
CA GLU A 250 3.43 -18.60 5.05
C GLU A 250 2.56 -19.31 3.99
N ILE A 251 2.02 -18.56 3.01
CA ILE A 251 1.29 -19.15 1.87
C ILE A 251 2.23 -20.01 1.02
N GLN A 252 3.45 -19.55 0.76
CA GLN A 252 4.44 -20.31 0.00
C GLN A 252 4.84 -21.60 0.74
N LYS A 253 5.04 -21.53 2.06
CA LYS A 253 5.36 -22.68 2.91
C LYS A 253 4.24 -23.72 2.87
N LEU A 254 2.98 -23.30 3.00
CA LEU A 254 1.84 -24.18 2.86
C LEU A 254 1.78 -24.80 1.46
N SER A 255 2.01 -23.99 0.42
CA SER A 255 2.05 -24.47 -0.97
C SER A 255 3.11 -25.55 -1.19
N GLN A 256 4.29 -25.40 -0.60
CA GLN A 256 5.37 -26.38 -0.65
C GLN A 256 5.03 -27.69 0.08
N GLN A 257 4.26 -27.63 1.16
CA GLN A 257 3.82 -28.84 1.89
C GLN A 257 2.83 -29.69 1.08
N ILE A 258 2.06 -29.03 0.19
CA ILE A 258 1.00 -29.66 -0.62
C ILE A 258 1.50 -30.16 -1.97
N HIS A 259 2.62 -29.64 -2.51
CA HIS A 259 3.14 -30.06 -3.81
C HIS A 259 4.41 -30.92 -3.65
N THR A 260 4.49 -32.05 -4.39
CA THR A 260 5.59 -33.04 -4.26
C THR A 260 6.90 -32.59 -4.87
N ASN A 261 6.87 -31.76 -5.91
CA ASN A 261 8.06 -31.16 -6.52
C ASN A 261 7.63 -29.90 -7.28
N ARG A 262 8.26 -28.76 -6.97
CA ARG A 262 8.15 -27.60 -7.86
C ARG A 262 8.98 -27.94 -9.10
N PRO A 263 8.46 -27.90 -10.35
CA PRO A 263 9.36 -27.53 -11.43
C PRO A 263 9.98 -26.20 -11.01
N HIS A 264 11.31 -26.05 -11.16
CA HIS A 264 12.02 -24.77 -11.00
C HIS A 264 11.44 -23.75 -11.99
N SER A 265 10.24 -23.28 -11.72
CA SER A 265 9.58 -22.22 -12.44
C SER A 265 10.22 -20.96 -11.92
N VAL A 266 11.06 -20.40 -12.79
CA VAL A 266 11.57 -19.04 -12.80
C VAL A 266 10.80 -18.20 -11.81
N ILE A 267 11.38 -18.05 -10.61
CA ILE A 267 11.18 -16.85 -9.83
C ILE A 267 11.54 -15.77 -10.85
N LEU A 268 10.55 -15.10 -11.44
CA LEU A 268 10.80 -13.80 -12.02
C LEU A 268 11.56 -13.08 -10.91
N PRO A 269 12.84 -12.74 -11.10
CA PRO A 269 13.58 -12.05 -10.08
C PRO A 269 12.79 -10.77 -9.86
N TYR A 270 11.99 -10.75 -8.80
CA TYR A 270 11.49 -9.51 -8.29
C TYR A 270 12.75 -8.69 -8.02
N PRO A 271 12.78 -7.41 -8.41
CA PRO A 271 13.84 -6.54 -7.96
C PRO A 271 13.89 -6.74 -6.44
N PRO A 272 15.03 -7.19 -5.89
CA PRO A 272 15.08 -7.53 -4.48
C PRO A 272 14.47 -6.37 -3.72
N SER A 273 13.47 -6.70 -2.90
CA SER A 273 13.12 -5.86 -1.76
C SER A 273 14.42 -5.31 -1.20
N LEU A 274 14.45 -3.98 -1.02
CA LEU A 274 15.55 -3.19 -0.48
C LEU A 274 16.43 -4.04 0.44
N PRO A 275 17.78 -3.98 0.31
CA PRO A 275 18.68 -4.91 0.98
C PRO A 275 18.36 -4.96 2.47
N MET A 276 17.80 -6.08 2.92
CA MET A 276 17.66 -6.36 4.34
C MET A 276 19.08 -6.64 4.84
N SER A 277 19.65 -5.64 5.51
CA SER A 277 20.98 -5.74 6.09
C SER A 277 20.90 -6.57 7.36
N SER A 278 21.30 -7.83 7.24
CA SER A 278 21.69 -8.72 8.35
C SER A 278 22.64 -9.72 7.68
N THR A 279 23.95 -9.77 7.94
CA THR A 279 24.59 -10.01 9.23
C THR A 279 26.10 -9.79 9.07
N VAL A 280 26.71 -9.29 10.14
CA VAL A 280 28.12 -9.34 10.55
C VAL A 280 28.98 -10.43 9.89
N LEU A 281 30.13 -10.01 9.32
CA LEU A 281 31.41 -10.70 9.48
C LEU A 281 32.55 -9.68 9.49
N ASP A 282 33.19 -9.56 10.65
CA ASP A 282 34.57 -9.10 10.80
C ASP A 282 35.49 -9.92 9.89
N ILE A 283 36.44 -9.25 9.22
CA ILE A 283 37.84 -9.69 9.03
C ILE A 283 38.65 -8.47 8.58
N GLU A 284 39.74 -8.24 9.30
CA GLU A 284 40.75 -7.20 9.13
C GLU A 284 41.67 -7.41 7.89
N GLU A 285 42.28 -6.28 7.49
CA GLU A 285 43.61 -6.08 6.89
C GLU A 285 43.97 -6.59 5.46
N GLY A 286 44.38 -5.63 4.61
CA GLY A 286 45.74 -5.66 4.02
C GLY A 286 45.91 -5.58 2.49
N HIS A 287 46.57 -4.50 2.04
CA HIS A 287 47.42 -4.33 0.84
C HIS A 287 46.85 -4.07 -0.59
N ALA A 288 46.94 -2.78 -0.97
CA ALA A 288 47.81 -2.18 -2.01
C ALA A 288 47.98 -2.76 -3.45
N GLU A 289 47.78 -1.83 -4.40
CA GLU A 289 48.50 -1.58 -5.68
C GLU A 289 48.00 -2.10 -7.06
N SER A 290 47.73 -1.10 -7.93
CA SER A 290 47.86 -1.06 -9.42
C SER A 290 46.86 -1.92 -10.23
N SER A 291 46.38 -1.58 -11.43
CA SER A 291 46.85 -0.71 -12.52
C SER A 291 45.71 -0.38 -13.51
N SER A 292 45.93 0.69 -14.28
CA SER A 292 45.25 1.20 -15.48
C SER A 292 44.57 0.21 -16.45
N HIS A 293 43.39 0.58 -16.96
CA HIS A 293 43.11 0.77 -18.41
C HIS A 293 41.69 1.36 -18.66
N SER A 294 41.63 2.36 -19.54
CA SER A 294 40.44 2.78 -20.31
C SER A 294 40.78 2.60 -21.80
N PRO A 295 39.88 2.78 -22.80
CA PRO A 295 38.44 3.12 -22.76
C PRO A 295 37.57 2.24 -23.69
N THR A 296 36.24 2.27 -23.58
CA THR A 296 35.35 2.28 -24.77
C THR A 296 33.94 2.77 -24.42
N ASN A 297 33.48 3.72 -25.24
CA ASN A 297 32.16 4.32 -25.23
C ASN A 297 31.06 3.29 -25.52
N LYS A 298 30.10 3.12 -24.60
CA LYS A 298 28.70 2.88 -24.94
C LYS A 298 27.80 3.71 -24.01
N ARG A 299 27.07 4.64 -24.62
CA ARG A 299 25.99 5.40 -24.00
C ARG A 299 24.87 4.43 -23.63
N GLU A 300 24.86 3.96 -22.40
CA GLU A 300 23.65 3.47 -21.73
C GLU A 300 23.19 4.57 -20.77
N SER A 301 22.28 5.39 -21.28
CA SER A 301 21.47 6.32 -20.51
C SER A 301 20.58 5.50 -19.57
N THR A 302 21.08 5.21 -18.38
CA THR A 302 20.32 4.53 -17.34
C THR A 302 19.26 5.47 -16.78
N PHE A 303 18.04 4.96 -16.74
CA PHE A 303 16.79 5.57 -16.26
C PHE A 303 16.79 5.88 -14.74
N LEU A 304 17.98 6.01 -14.14
CA LEU A 304 18.22 6.09 -12.69
C LEU A 304 18.31 7.54 -12.16
N GLU A 305 18.43 8.55 -13.04
CA GLU A 305 18.75 9.92 -12.62
C GLU A 305 17.54 10.83 -12.30
N ARG A 306 16.32 10.27 -12.19
CA ARG A 306 15.10 11.04 -11.82
C ARG A 306 14.40 10.60 -10.54
N ARG A 307 14.96 9.67 -9.77
CA ARG A 307 14.47 9.42 -8.41
C ARG A 307 15.21 10.36 -7.48
N LYS A 308 14.54 11.47 -7.13
CA LYS A 308 14.87 12.27 -5.95
C LYS A 308 15.12 11.30 -4.79
N SER A 309 16.35 11.36 -4.29
CA SER A 309 16.89 10.66 -3.12
C SER A 309 15.81 10.17 -2.14
N VAL A 310 15.64 8.85 -2.05
CA VAL A 310 15.10 8.21 -0.85
C VAL A 310 16.24 8.19 0.15
N ILE A 311 16.14 9.02 1.18
CA ILE A 311 17.07 9.02 2.31
C ILE A 311 16.73 7.77 3.13
N LEU A 312 17.59 6.76 3.07
CA LEU A 312 17.60 5.66 4.04
C LEU A 312 18.59 6.10 5.14
N LEU A 313 18.06 6.39 6.33
CA LEU A 313 18.87 6.63 7.53
C LEU A 313 18.73 5.44 8.47
N ASP A 314 19.81 5.14 9.19
CA ASP A 314 19.95 4.03 10.12
C ASP A 314 18.89 4.01 11.25
N ASN A 315 18.70 2.81 11.78
CA ASN A 315 17.40 2.23 12.11
C ASN A 315 17.13 2.17 13.64
N ASP A 316 17.41 3.24 14.39
CA ASP A 316 17.36 3.22 15.87
C ASP A 316 16.41 4.26 16.51
N GLN A 317 15.41 4.79 15.78
CA GLN A 317 14.35 5.58 16.40
C GLN A 317 12.95 5.05 16.04
N ASP A 318 12.38 4.36 17.02
CA ASP A 318 10.97 4.03 17.17
C ASP A 318 10.09 5.29 17.01
N GLU A 319 9.55 5.53 15.82
CA GLU A 319 8.32 6.31 15.63
C GLU A 319 7.73 6.03 14.22
N SER A 320 6.82 5.04 14.14
CA SER A 320 5.81 4.85 13.06
C SER A 320 6.14 5.56 11.73
N THR A 321 7.14 5.04 11.02
CA THR A 321 7.94 5.72 9.99
C THR A 321 7.32 5.71 8.60
N LEU A 322 5.99 5.55 8.48
CA LEU A 322 5.34 5.36 7.19
C LEU A 322 5.49 6.57 6.25
N PHE A 323 5.76 7.76 6.82
CA PHE A 323 6.12 8.96 6.07
C PHE A 323 7.23 9.74 6.78
N HIS A 324 8.47 9.26 6.76
CA HIS A 324 9.63 10.13 7.00
C HIS A 324 9.76 11.15 5.87
N MET A 325 8.97 12.21 5.94
CA MET A 325 9.03 13.31 4.98
C MET A 325 10.03 14.34 5.48
N ALA A 326 10.92 14.76 4.58
CA ALA A 326 11.75 15.92 4.84
C ALA A 326 10.88 17.13 5.19
N LYS A 327 11.31 17.90 6.20
CA LYS A 327 10.63 19.15 6.57
C LYS A 327 10.62 20.08 5.34
N PRO A 328 9.47 20.67 4.99
CA PRO A 328 9.39 21.58 3.86
C PRO A 328 10.25 22.81 4.10
N LEU A 329 11.10 23.15 3.12
CA LEU A 329 11.92 24.36 3.15
C LEU A 329 11.18 25.49 2.44
N PHE A 330 10.69 26.46 3.22
CA PHE A 330 9.98 27.63 2.69
C PHE A 330 10.91 28.77 2.29
N GLU A 331 12.14 28.76 2.79
CA GLU A 331 13.16 29.75 2.43
C GLU A 331 13.38 29.75 0.91
N PRO A 332 13.33 30.92 0.25
CA PRO A 332 13.60 31.00 -1.18
C PRO A 332 15.02 30.54 -1.50
N ALA A 333 15.16 29.75 -2.57
CA ALA A 333 16.47 29.37 -3.04
C ALA A 333 17.24 30.59 -3.58
N GLY A 334 18.58 30.50 -3.64
CA GLY A 334 19.46 31.59 -4.07
C GLY A 334 19.03 32.27 -5.39
N TRP A 335 18.50 31.49 -6.33
CA TRP A 335 18.04 31.99 -7.63
C TRP A 335 16.64 32.64 -7.60
N ASP A 336 15.83 32.42 -6.55
CA ASP A 336 14.47 32.94 -6.44
C ASP A 336 14.42 34.37 -5.90
N TRP A 337 15.50 34.84 -5.27
CA TRP A 337 15.56 36.18 -4.66
C TRP A 337 15.25 37.32 -5.63
N ALA A 338 15.72 37.25 -6.88
CA ALA A 338 15.44 38.28 -7.88
C ALA A 338 13.94 38.41 -8.24
N ASN A 339 13.16 37.34 -8.02
CA ASN A 339 11.72 37.31 -8.26
C ASN A 339 10.91 37.84 -7.08
N ILE A 340 11.43 37.66 -5.86
CA ILE A 340 10.78 37.98 -4.59
C ILE A 340 11.16 39.39 -4.11
N LEU A 341 12.45 39.72 -4.10
CA LEU A 341 12.99 41.01 -3.69
C LEU A 341 13.22 41.87 -4.93
N LYS A 342 12.44 42.94 -5.09
CA LYS A 342 12.51 43.81 -6.27
C LYS A 342 12.85 45.25 -5.89
N TYR A 343 13.94 45.74 -6.48
CA TYR A 343 14.25 47.14 -6.51
C TYR A 343 13.38 47.86 -7.55
N LYS A 344 12.73 48.95 -7.15
CA LYS A 344 11.86 49.75 -8.02
C LYS A 344 12.25 51.22 -7.95
N ARG A 345 12.47 51.82 -9.12
CA ARG A 345 12.65 53.26 -9.24
C ARG A 345 11.27 53.95 -9.38
N PRO A 346 11.06 55.11 -8.75
CA PRO A 346 9.85 55.91 -8.92
C PRO A 346 9.62 56.25 -10.40
N ARG A 347 8.37 56.26 -10.83
CA ARG A 347 8.00 56.48 -12.25
C ARG A 347 7.95 57.96 -12.65
N SER A 348 8.05 58.90 -11.70
CA SER A 348 7.98 60.34 -11.99
C SER A 348 9.02 61.16 -11.24
N ARG A 349 9.63 62.14 -11.91
CA ARG A 349 10.46 63.21 -11.33
C ARG A 349 9.64 64.40 -10.80
N SER A 350 8.30 64.38 -10.92
CA SER A 350 7.45 65.51 -10.56
C SER A 350 7.10 65.51 -9.06
N SER A 351 7.93 66.23 -8.29
CA SER A 351 7.67 66.96 -7.03
C SER A 351 6.34 66.72 -6.29
N GLY A 352 6.12 65.48 -5.86
CA GLY A 352 5.03 65.08 -4.96
C GLY A 352 5.54 64.04 -3.97
N SER A 353 6.71 64.30 -3.39
CA SER A 353 7.34 63.42 -2.41
C SER A 353 6.56 63.45 -1.11
N TYR A 354 5.86 62.36 -0.79
CA TYR A 354 5.18 62.19 0.49
C TYR A 354 6.23 62.20 1.62
N TYR A 355 5.94 62.95 2.69
CA TYR A 355 6.84 63.16 3.83
C TYR A 355 7.48 61.87 4.38
N TRP A 356 6.79 60.72 4.30
CA TRP A 356 7.30 59.43 4.80
C TRP A 356 8.32 58.75 3.89
N CYS A 357 8.17 58.84 2.56
CA CYS A 357 9.21 58.37 1.64
C CYS A 357 10.46 59.22 1.81
N ARG A 358 10.29 60.53 1.96
CA ARG A 358 11.39 61.42 2.35
C ARG A 358 12.03 60.97 3.65
N GLN A 359 11.28 60.57 4.68
CA GLN A 359 11.85 60.13 5.95
C GLN A 359 12.69 58.84 5.85
N ILE A 360 12.34 57.91 4.96
CA ILE A 360 13.13 56.69 4.67
C ILE A 360 14.28 56.96 3.67
N LEU A 361 14.16 58.01 2.83
CA LEU A 361 15.15 58.40 1.82
C LEU A 361 16.11 59.52 2.30
N SER A 362 15.83 60.23 3.41
CA SER A 362 16.53 61.48 3.81
C SER A 362 17.21 61.49 5.19
N THR A 363 17.49 60.34 5.80
CA THR A 363 18.26 60.28 7.07
C THR A 363 19.77 60.53 6.87
N HIS A 364 20.14 61.69 6.33
CA HIS A 364 21.51 62.22 6.44
C HIS A 364 21.46 63.67 6.96
N PRO A 365 22.05 63.97 8.14
CA PRO A 365 22.15 65.33 8.63
C PRO A 365 23.23 66.09 7.85
N SER A 366 22.83 67.28 7.40
CA SER A 366 23.58 68.43 6.91
C SER A 366 25.11 68.34 6.85
N GLY A 367 25.62 68.32 5.62
CA GLY A 367 26.93 68.80 5.25
C GLY A 367 26.84 69.48 3.88
N ASN A 368 27.08 70.79 3.84
CA ASN A 368 26.90 71.73 2.72
C ASN A 368 27.68 71.33 1.44
N ASN A 369 27.19 70.37 0.65
CA ASN A 369 27.67 70.08 -0.70
C ASN A 369 26.51 69.65 -1.61
N GLU A 370 25.62 70.60 -1.90
CA GLU A 370 24.31 70.41 -2.56
C GLU A 370 24.35 70.15 -4.08
N LYS A 371 25.52 70.13 -4.76
CA LYS A 371 25.55 70.05 -6.24
C LYS A 371 26.18 68.81 -6.87
N ALA A 372 26.67 67.84 -6.07
CA ALA A 372 27.32 66.63 -6.59
C ALA A 372 26.69 65.29 -6.14
N ARG A 373 25.63 65.31 -5.30
CA ARG A 373 24.99 64.09 -4.75
C ARG A 373 23.59 63.77 -5.31
N GLU A 374 23.06 64.56 -6.23
CA GLU A 374 21.70 64.41 -6.80
C GLU A 374 21.50 63.19 -7.74
N GLN A 375 22.46 62.27 -7.82
CA GLN A 375 22.35 61.05 -8.64
C GLN A 375 22.43 59.73 -7.85
N GLN A 376 22.33 59.76 -6.52
CA GLN A 376 22.23 58.52 -5.74
C GLN A 376 20.77 58.05 -5.63
N PHE A 377 20.35 57.33 -6.68
CA PHE A 377 19.35 56.26 -6.71
C PHE A 377 18.26 56.27 -5.64
N ASP A 378 17.24 57.10 -5.83
CA ASP A 378 16.04 57.18 -4.98
C ASP A 378 15.04 56.06 -5.31
N GLY A 379 15.46 54.79 -5.27
CA GLY A 379 14.60 53.63 -5.49
C GLY A 379 14.26 52.91 -4.18
N VAL A 380 13.18 52.14 -4.20
CA VAL A 380 12.68 51.42 -3.03
C VAL A 380 12.76 49.92 -3.26
N TRP A 381 13.29 49.21 -2.28
CA TRP A 381 13.22 47.75 -2.25
C TRP A 381 11.85 47.32 -1.73
N SER A 382 11.23 46.38 -2.45
CA SER A 382 9.93 45.85 -2.06
C SER A 382 9.76 44.37 -2.38
N THR A 383 8.95 43.71 -1.56
CA THR A 383 8.52 42.32 -1.78
C THR A 383 7.00 42.26 -1.85
N SER A 384 6.47 41.62 -2.89
CA SER A 384 5.03 41.41 -3.01
C SER A 384 4.60 40.23 -2.14
N ILE A 385 3.71 40.48 -1.18
CA ILE A 385 3.20 39.42 -0.29
C ILE A 385 2.44 38.37 -1.10
N SER A 386 1.72 38.78 -2.14
CA SER A 386 1.02 37.85 -3.03
C SER A 386 1.97 36.89 -3.74
N ARG A 387 3.19 37.31 -4.10
CA ARG A 387 4.20 36.42 -4.70
C ARG A 387 4.84 35.49 -3.68
N LEU A 388 5.14 36.02 -2.50
CA LEU A 388 5.67 35.21 -1.40
C LEU A 388 4.67 34.12 -0.99
N SER A 389 3.39 34.47 -0.92
CA SER A 389 2.30 33.53 -0.61
C SER A 389 2.12 32.47 -1.68
N GLU A 390 2.35 32.82 -2.94
CA GLU A 390 2.35 31.86 -4.05
C GLU A 390 3.53 30.89 -3.95
N HIS A 391 4.72 31.38 -3.60
CA HIS A 391 5.87 30.53 -3.29
C HIS A 391 5.58 29.57 -2.13
N PHE A 392 5.07 30.06 -1.01
CA PHE A 392 4.71 29.22 0.13
C PHE A 392 3.60 28.21 -0.19
N ALA A 393 2.55 28.62 -0.92
CA ALA A 393 1.52 27.70 -1.36
C ALA A 393 2.07 26.60 -2.27
N LYS A 394 3.01 26.94 -3.16
CA LYS A 394 3.70 25.98 -4.03
C LYS A 394 4.53 24.98 -3.22
N VAL A 395 5.32 25.44 -2.24
CA VAL A 395 6.09 24.56 -1.35
C VAL A 395 5.17 23.62 -0.56
N GLY A 396 4.05 24.13 -0.01
CA GLY A 396 3.04 23.30 0.66
C GLY A 396 2.40 22.28 -0.28
N GLN A 397 2.10 22.66 -1.52
CA GLN A 397 1.60 21.74 -2.54
C GLN A 397 2.62 20.65 -2.88
N GLU A 398 3.91 20.99 -2.99
CA GLU A 398 5.00 20.04 -3.25
C GLU A 398 5.16 19.04 -2.11
N TYR A 399 5.03 19.48 -0.85
CA TYR A 399 5.02 18.61 0.33
C TYR A 399 3.96 17.51 0.22
N TYR A 400 2.68 17.86 0.00
CA TYR A 400 1.62 16.87 -0.17
C TYR A 400 1.73 16.06 -1.46
N SER A 401 2.39 16.61 -2.50
CA SER A 401 2.68 15.85 -3.72
C SER A 401 3.70 14.74 -3.46
N ASN A 402 4.73 14.99 -2.66
CA ASN A 402 5.71 13.99 -2.27
C ASN A 402 5.05 12.90 -1.41
N MET A 403 4.24 13.28 -0.42
CA MET A 403 3.45 12.33 0.37
C MET A 403 2.56 11.44 -0.51
N LEU A 404 1.82 12.04 -1.44
CA LEU A 404 0.97 11.31 -2.38
C LEU A 404 1.77 10.32 -3.24
N ASN A 405 2.98 10.70 -3.68
CA ASN A 405 3.83 9.81 -4.46
C ASN A 405 4.33 8.62 -3.63
N ASN A 406 4.71 8.85 -2.37
CA ASN A 406 5.14 7.77 -1.48
C ASN A 406 3.98 6.81 -1.16
N ALA A 407 2.79 7.35 -0.88
CA ALA A 407 1.58 6.55 -0.70
C ALA A 407 1.24 5.72 -1.96
N ARG A 408 1.48 6.26 -3.17
CA ARG A 408 1.28 5.52 -4.43
C ARG A 408 2.27 4.38 -4.61
N LEU A 409 3.53 4.58 -4.24
CA LEU A 409 4.54 3.52 -4.28
C LEU A 409 4.15 2.40 -3.32
N MET A 410 3.75 2.74 -2.10
CA MET A 410 3.25 1.78 -1.13
C MET A 410 2.01 1.05 -1.62
N HIS A 411 1.06 1.77 -2.23
CA HIS A 411 -0.17 1.19 -2.79
C HIS A 411 0.13 0.19 -3.90
N SER A 412 0.99 0.56 -4.84
CA SER A 412 1.42 -0.33 -5.93
C SER A 412 2.10 -1.58 -5.40
N TYR A 413 2.96 -1.45 -4.39
CA TYR A 413 3.65 -2.58 -3.78
C TYR A 413 2.65 -3.52 -3.07
N ARG A 414 1.78 -2.97 -2.22
CA ARG A 414 0.75 -3.76 -1.51
C ARG A 414 -0.25 -4.41 -2.44
N ALA A 415 -0.64 -3.74 -3.53
CA ALA A 415 -1.52 -4.32 -4.56
C ALA A 415 -0.91 -5.60 -5.16
N GLN A 416 0.36 -5.54 -5.54
CA GLN A 416 1.07 -6.69 -6.11
C GLN A 416 1.19 -7.84 -5.12
N MET A 417 1.54 -7.54 -3.87
CA MET A 417 1.65 -8.55 -2.81
C MET A 417 0.28 -9.19 -2.52
N PHE A 418 -0.78 -8.38 -2.45
CA PHE A 418 -2.14 -8.85 -2.23
C PHE A 418 -2.63 -9.75 -3.38
N GLU A 419 -2.43 -9.34 -4.63
CA GLU A 419 -2.79 -10.14 -5.82
C GLU A 419 -2.04 -11.48 -5.84
N PHE A 420 -0.73 -11.44 -5.59
CA PHE A 420 0.11 -12.64 -5.52
C PHE A 420 -0.34 -13.59 -4.40
N ALA A 421 -0.55 -13.07 -3.19
CA ALA A 421 -1.00 -13.85 -2.05
C ALA A 421 -2.38 -14.48 -2.29
N THR A 422 -3.33 -13.69 -2.83
CA THR A 422 -4.68 -14.17 -3.19
C THR A 422 -4.61 -15.30 -4.20
N HIS A 423 -3.87 -15.10 -5.30
CA HIS A 423 -3.74 -16.12 -6.34
C HIS A 423 -3.06 -17.39 -5.80
N SER A 424 -2.00 -17.24 -5.02
CA SER A 424 -1.24 -18.36 -4.46
C SER A 424 -2.06 -19.15 -3.45
N LEU A 425 -2.79 -18.48 -2.55
CA LEU A 425 -3.65 -19.14 -1.58
C LEU A 425 -4.81 -19.85 -2.27
N LEU A 426 -5.44 -19.22 -3.27
CA LEU A 426 -6.51 -19.84 -4.05
C LEU A 426 -6.03 -21.09 -4.80
N LYS A 427 -4.83 -21.05 -5.37
CA LYS A 427 -4.21 -22.22 -6.02
C LYS A 427 -3.99 -23.36 -5.01
N THR A 428 -3.42 -23.03 -3.84
CA THR A 428 -3.20 -23.99 -2.77
C THR A 428 -4.51 -24.60 -2.25
N TYR A 429 -5.55 -23.78 -2.06
CA TYR A 429 -6.87 -24.24 -1.66
C TYR A 429 -7.48 -25.20 -2.70
N ARG A 430 -7.42 -24.85 -3.99
CA ARG A 430 -7.91 -25.73 -5.07
C ARG A 430 -7.18 -27.07 -5.12
N ALA A 431 -5.87 -27.07 -4.88
CA ALA A 431 -5.09 -28.29 -4.80
C ALA A 431 -5.58 -29.19 -3.64
N LEU A 432 -5.84 -28.61 -2.46
CA LEU A 432 -6.41 -29.34 -1.33
C LEU A 432 -7.84 -29.84 -1.61
N GLN A 433 -8.67 -29.07 -2.31
CA GLN A 433 -10.02 -29.52 -2.67
C GLN A 433 -9.99 -30.73 -3.62
N LEU A 434 -9.06 -30.73 -4.58
CA LEU A 434 -8.85 -31.86 -5.49
C LEU A 434 -8.34 -33.08 -4.72
N GLU A 435 -7.38 -32.89 -3.81
CA GLU A 435 -6.83 -33.98 -3.00
C GLU A 435 -7.89 -34.56 -2.03
N GLN A 436 -8.68 -33.71 -1.37
CA GLN A 436 -9.82 -34.12 -0.55
C GLN A 436 -10.86 -34.90 -1.36
N GLY A 437 -11.15 -34.49 -2.60
CA GLY A 437 -12.05 -35.22 -3.49
C GLY A 437 -11.54 -36.65 -3.78
N CYS A 438 -10.25 -36.79 -4.07
CA CYS A 438 -9.60 -38.08 -4.27
C CYS A 438 -9.64 -38.97 -3.00
N ALA A 439 -9.37 -38.37 -1.84
CA ALA A 439 -9.45 -39.06 -0.55
C ALA A 439 -10.87 -39.56 -0.25
N ASN A 440 -11.89 -38.73 -0.51
CA ASN A 440 -13.30 -39.09 -0.33
C ASN A 440 -13.70 -40.24 -1.26
N LEU A 441 -13.28 -40.21 -2.53
CA LEU A 441 -13.51 -41.31 -3.46
C LEU A 441 -12.85 -42.62 -3.00
N SER A 442 -11.63 -42.53 -2.48
CA SER A 442 -10.91 -43.69 -1.95
C SER A 442 -11.60 -44.27 -0.71
N ARG A 443 -12.14 -43.41 0.18
CA ARG A 443 -12.92 -43.82 1.35
C ARG A 443 -14.25 -44.47 0.94
N THR A 444 -14.98 -43.87 0.00
CA THR A 444 -16.22 -44.45 -0.56
C THR A 444 -15.95 -45.83 -1.14
N LEU A 445 -14.86 -46.00 -1.89
CA LEU A 445 -14.50 -47.30 -2.46
C LEU A 445 -14.18 -48.35 -1.40
N ALA A 446 -13.47 -47.97 -0.33
CA ALA A 446 -13.21 -48.87 0.80
C ALA A 446 -14.50 -49.33 1.48
N PHE A 447 -15.49 -48.45 1.64
CA PHE A 447 -16.80 -48.83 2.17
C PHE A 447 -17.57 -49.76 1.22
N LEU A 448 -17.52 -49.51 -0.09
CA LEU A 448 -18.16 -50.38 -1.09
C LEU A 448 -17.57 -51.79 -1.08
N TYR A 449 -16.23 -51.93 -1.04
CA TYR A 449 -15.61 -53.26 -0.96
C TYR A 449 -15.90 -53.98 0.35
N ARG A 450 -15.96 -53.26 1.48
CA ARG A 450 -16.35 -53.85 2.76
C ARG A 450 -17.79 -54.36 2.72
N LEU A 451 -18.70 -53.58 2.12
CA LEU A 451 -20.09 -53.97 1.98
C LEU A 451 -20.23 -55.20 1.08
N GLU A 452 -19.47 -55.26 -0.02
CA GLU A 452 -19.45 -56.41 -0.91
C GLU A 452 -18.98 -57.68 -0.16
N GLN A 453 -17.91 -57.59 0.63
CA GLN A 453 -17.41 -58.71 1.45
C GLN A 453 -18.45 -59.17 2.48
N GLU A 454 -19.10 -58.24 3.18
CA GLU A 454 -20.16 -58.56 4.15
C GLU A 454 -21.39 -59.19 3.46
N SER A 455 -21.68 -58.81 2.21
CA SER A 455 -22.79 -59.37 1.43
C SER A 455 -22.52 -60.77 0.86
N GLN A 456 -21.26 -61.10 0.58
CA GLN A 456 -20.85 -62.42 0.07
C GLN A 456 -20.59 -63.44 1.21
N GLY A 457 -20.37 -62.95 2.44
CA GLY A 457 -20.17 -63.78 3.63
C GLY A 457 -21.47 -64.25 4.31
N ILE A 458 -22.63 -63.77 3.83
CA ILE A 458 -23.98 -64.20 4.21
C ILE A 458 -24.50 -65.17 3.15
#